data_AF-A0A1Y5T3R5-F1
#
_entry.id   AF-A0A1Y5T3R5-F1
#
_cell.length_a   1.000
_cell.length_b   1.000
_cell.length_c   1.000
_cell.angle_alpha   90.00
_cell.angle_beta   90.00
_cell.angle_gamma   90.00
#
_symmetry.space_group_name_H-M   'P 1'
#
loop_
_entity.id
_entity.type
_entity.pdbx_description
1 polymer ?
#
loop_
_entity_poly.entity_id
_entity_poly.type
_entity_poly.pdbx_seq_one_letter_code
_entity_poly.pdbx_strand_id
1 'polypeptide(L)'
;MKRESGGPRPHDEAVSARRTGAPALPAGRPGDAAEFRFEQRIEKALDGVIEPTAKIARLLDLSAELSESWALERLGRRILAVLHDPPRPTLFFDESGALVDRLRQLRALQEAVTECPLPEPVRREIGDRLDAFAVLNLDRQRLFKKLADRRGARPEKALAIVRLWRAGAFTRGAAEAAARREIGRYVRHGRFADDARSCWAAGDSTSAWRELSGGLEELGIRLDRRR
;
A
#
# COMPACT_ATOMS: atom_id res chain seq x y z
N MET A 1 42.60 -66.40 -48.49
CA MET A 1 42.84 -66.02 -47.09
C MET A 1 41.61 -66.49 -46.31
N LYS A 2 41.62 -67.70 -45.74
CA LYS A 2 42.12 -68.13 -44.43
C LYS A 2 41.33 -67.56 -43.24
N ARG A 3 40.77 -68.52 -42.49
CA ARG A 3 40.33 -68.55 -41.07
C ARG A 3 38.83 -68.30 -40.85
N GLU A 4 38.04 -69.31 -40.49
CA GLU A 4 37.99 -69.98 -39.16
C GLU A 4 37.59 -68.97 -38.07
N SER A 5 36.71 -69.19 -37.10
CA SER A 5 35.97 -70.35 -36.58
C SER A 5 35.42 -69.87 -35.23
N GLY A 6 34.38 -70.51 -34.69
CA GLY A 6 34.29 -70.67 -33.23
C GLY A 6 33.10 -70.00 -32.53
N GLY A 7 32.07 -70.81 -32.29
CA GLY A 7 31.75 -71.25 -30.92
C GLY A 7 30.97 -70.29 -30.00
N PRO A 8 29.77 -70.67 -29.55
CA PRO A 8 29.03 -69.96 -28.50
C PRO A 8 29.38 -70.50 -27.10
N ARG A 9 29.23 -69.68 -26.05
CA ARG A 9 29.02 -70.10 -24.64
C ARG A 9 28.72 -68.90 -23.71
N PRO A 10 28.22 -69.12 -22.47
CA PRO A 10 26.96 -68.52 -21.98
C PRO A 10 27.11 -67.79 -20.64
N HIS A 11 25.95 -67.45 -20.02
CA HIS A 11 25.73 -66.92 -18.67
C HIS A 11 26.20 -65.47 -18.43
N ASP A 12 25.32 -64.57 -17.95
CA ASP A 12 25.10 -64.50 -16.50
C ASP A 12 23.96 -63.55 -16.11
N GLU A 13 23.51 -63.78 -14.89
CA GLU A 13 22.33 -63.27 -14.20
C GLU A 13 22.38 -61.78 -13.77
N ALA A 14 21.17 -61.20 -13.77
CA ALA A 14 20.57 -60.45 -12.68
C ALA A 14 20.86 -58.94 -12.41
N VAL A 15 19.85 -58.40 -11.73
CA VAL A 15 19.86 -57.24 -10.80
C VAL A 15 19.91 -55.86 -11.45
N SER A 16 18.77 -55.16 -11.49
CA SER A 16 18.40 -54.26 -10.38
C SER A 16 17.35 -53.24 -10.82
N ALA A 17 16.33 -53.12 -9.99
CA ALA A 17 15.26 -52.15 -10.09
C ALA A 17 15.81 -50.72 -10.23
N ARG A 18 15.35 -50.01 -11.26
CA ARG A 18 15.37 -48.54 -11.29
C ARG A 18 14.39 -48.04 -10.24
N ARG A 19 14.83 -48.02 -8.98
CA ARG A 19 14.22 -47.15 -7.96
C ARG A 19 14.48 -45.71 -8.41
N THR A 20 13.41 -45.04 -8.77
CA THR A 20 13.26 -43.58 -8.76
C THR A 20 13.91 -43.01 -7.51
N GLY A 21 15.15 -42.55 -7.64
CA GLY A 21 15.78 -41.66 -6.69
C GLY A 21 15.06 -40.33 -6.78
N ALA A 22 14.06 -40.11 -5.93
CA ALA A 22 13.68 -38.76 -5.57
C ALA A 22 14.96 -38.06 -5.08
N PRO A 23 15.30 -36.86 -5.59
CA PRO A 23 16.49 -36.16 -5.13
C PRO A 23 16.38 -35.97 -3.62
N ALA A 24 17.35 -36.51 -2.90
CA ALA A 24 17.50 -36.26 -1.48
C ALA A 24 17.58 -34.73 -1.30
N LEU A 25 16.62 -34.18 -0.56
CA LEU A 25 16.66 -32.78 -0.13
C LEU A 25 18.04 -32.55 0.50
N PRO A 26 18.78 -31.51 0.09
CA PRO A 26 20.06 -31.21 0.69
C PRO A 26 19.85 -31.07 2.20
N ALA A 27 20.69 -31.76 2.98
CA ALA A 27 20.74 -31.61 4.42
C ALA A 27 21.24 -30.20 4.75
N GLY A 28 20.32 -29.23 4.65
CA GLY A 28 20.57 -27.83 4.91
C GLY A 28 20.84 -27.59 6.38
N ARG A 29 21.57 -26.51 6.67
CA ARG A 29 21.75 -26.02 8.05
C ARG A 29 20.38 -25.84 8.69
N PRO A 30 20.24 -25.94 10.02
CA PRO A 30 18.93 -25.80 10.69
C PRO A 30 18.19 -24.48 10.35
N GLY A 31 18.89 -23.44 9.87
CA GLY A 31 18.29 -22.23 9.30
C GLY A 31 17.58 -22.44 7.95
N ASP A 32 18.10 -23.31 7.09
CA ASP A 32 17.60 -23.51 5.71
C ASP A 32 16.18 -24.09 5.71
N ALA A 33 15.86 -24.98 6.66
CA ALA A 33 14.52 -25.56 6.78
C ALA A 33 13.48 -24.56 7.32
N ALA A 34 13.89 -23.67 8.23
CA ALA A 34 13.01 -22.61 8.75
C ALA A 34 12.75 -21.53 7.70
N GLU A 35 13.80 -21.11 6.99
CA GLU A 35 13.71 -20.19 5.86
C GLU A 35 12.83 -20.76 4.74
N PHE A 36 13.01 -22.03 4.38
CA PHE A 36 12.19 -22.67 3.36
C PHE A 36 10.70 -22.68 3.72
N ARG A 37 10.35 -23.03 4.98
CA ARG A 37 8.96 -22.99 5.45
C ARG A 37 8.39 -21.57 5.45
N PHE A 38 9.21 -20.58 5.77
CA PHE A 38 8.81 -19.17 5.72
C PHE A 38 8.49 -18.73 4.29
N GLU A 39 9.34 -19.06 3.31
CA GLU A 39 9.08 -18.75 1.90
C GLU A 39 7.81 -19.45 1.40
N GLN A 40 7.60 -20.72 1.75
CA GLN A 40 6.36 -21.42 1.42
C GLN A 40 5.11 -20.76 2.02
N ARG A 41 5.20 -20.21 3.23
CA ARG A 41 4.10 -19.46 3.85
C ARG A 41 3.82 -18.16 3.09
N ILE A 42 4.86 -17.43 2.68
CA ILE A 42 4.70 -16.24 1.84
C ILE A 42 4.03 -16.60 0.51
N GLU A 43 4.55 -17.62 -0.18
CA GLU A 43 3.99 -18.06 -1.47
C GLU A 43 2.53 -18.45 -1.34
N LYS A 44 2.19 -19.24 -0.33
CA LYS A 44 0.81 -19.64 -0.04
C LYS A 44 -0.10 -18.45 0.29
N ALA A 45 0.40 -17.46 1.04
CA ALA A 45 -0.39 -16.28 1.39
C ALA A 45 -0.62 -15.35 0.19
N LEU A 46 0.28 -15.38 -0.79
CA LEU A 46 0.20 -14.57 -2.01
C LEU A 46 -0.44 -15.32 -3.19
N ASP A 47 -0.74 -16.60 -3.05
CA ASP A 47 -1.33 -17.42 -4.10
C ASP A 47 -2.69 -16.85 -4.56
N GLY A 48 -2.85 -16.69 -5.87
CA GLY A 48 -4.02 -16.06 -6.48
C GLY A 48 -4.21 -14.56 -6.20
N VAL A 49 -3.37 -13.92 -5.38
CA VAL A 49 -3.47 -12.48 -5.10
C VAL A 49 -2.74 -11.71 -6.19
N ILE A 50 -3.49 -10.95 -7.00
CA ILE A 50 -2.93 -10.18 -8.12
C ILE A 50 -2.62 -8.74 -7.67
N GLU A 51 -3.56 -8.11 -6.98
CA GLU A 51 -3.51 -6.69 -6.64
C GLU A 51 -2.38 -6.37 -5.64
N PRO A 52 -1.52 -5.38 -5.92
CA PRO A 52 -0.37 -5.06 -5.06
C PRO A 52 -0.79 -4.68 -3.65
N THR A 53 -1.83 -3.86 -3.50
CA THR A 53 -2.35 -3.46 -2.18
C THR A 53 -2.83 -4.66 -1.37
N ALA A 54 -3.49 -5.62 -2.02
CA ALA A 54 -3.90 -6.87 -1.39
C ALA A 54 -2.71 -7.75 -1.00
N LYS A 55 -1.67 -7.82 -1.84
CA LYS A 55 -0.42 -8.52 -1.48
C LYS A 55 0.23 -7.91 -0.25
N ILE A 56 0.33 -6.59 -0.18
CA ILE A 56 0.91 -5.88 0.97
C ILE A 56 0.07 -6.16 2.22
N ALA A 57 -1.26 -6.08 2.13
CA ALA A 57 -2.14 -6.41 3.25
C ALA A 57 -1.88 -7.83 3.78
N ARG A 58 -1.81 -8.84 2.90
CA ARG A 58 -1.52 -10.22 3.29
C ARG A 58 -0.15 -10.39 3.94
N LEU A 59 0.87 -9.70 3.43
CA LEU A 59 2.20 -9.72 4.02
C LEU A 59 2.21 -9.06 5.41
N LEU A 60 1.47 -7.96 5.59
CA LEU A 60 1.31 -7.33 6.90
C LEU A 60 0.55 -8.22 7.88
N ASP A 61 -0.50 -8.91 7.45
CA ASP A 61 -1.21 -9.89 8.29
C ASP A 61 -0.25 -10.98 8.80
N LEU A 62 0.60 -11.51 7.91
CA LEU A 62 1.61 -12.52 8.28
C LEU A 62 2.59 -12.00 9.34
N SER A 63 2.89 -10.69 9.37
CA SER A 63 3.85 -10.13 10.32
C SER A 63 3.44 -10.34 11.79
N ALA A 64 2.14 -10.42 12.07
CA ALA A 64 1.61 -10.64 13.43
C ALA A 64 1.93 -12.04 13.97
N GLU A 65 2.24 -13.00 13.09
CA GLU A 65 2.57 -14.38 13.43
C GLU A 65 4.08 -14.64 13.52
N LEU A 66 4.91 -13.62 13.25
CA LEU A 66 6.37 -13.74 13.21
C LEU A 66 6.99 -13.15 14.47
N SER A 67 7.93 -13.88 15.07
CA SER A 67 8.67 -13.43 16.25
C SER A 67 10.16 -13.23 15.96
N GLU A 68 10.64 -13.83 14.87
CA GLU A 68 12.05 -13.90 14.54
C GLU A 68 12.49 -12.69 13.70
N SER A 69 13.54 -11.99 14.17
CA SER A 69 14.09 -10.80 13.49
C SER A 69 14.41 -11.05 12.01
N TRP A 70 15.04 -12.19 11.69
CA TRP A 70 15.40 -12.52 10.31
C TRP A 70 14.15 -12.67 9.41
N ALA A 71 13.05 -13.21 9.95
CA ALA A 71 11.81 -13.39 9.20
C ALA A 71 11.12 -12.04 8.96
N LEU A 72 11.11 -11.16 9.97
CA LEU A 72 10.59 -9.80 9.86
C LEU A 72 11.39 -8.96 8.85
N GLU A 73 12.73 -9.02 8.88
CA GLU A 73 13.57 -8.34 7.89
C GLU A 73 13.27 -8.81 6.47
N ARG A 74 13.12 -10.13 6.28
CA ARG A 74 12.86 -10.73 4.98
C ARG A 74 11.46 -10.40 4.47
N LEU A 75 10.47 -10.40 5.35
CA LEU A 75 9.11 -9.94 5.07
C LEU A 75 9.10 -8.47 4.62
N GLY A 76 9.82 -7.61 5.34
CA GLY A 76 9.99 -6.20 4.98
C GLY A 76 10.57 -6.00 3.59
N ARG A 77 11.62 -6.76 3.24
CA ARG A 77 12.18 -6.77 1.87
C ARG A 77 11.16 -7.23 0.84
N ARG A 78 10.30 -8.20 1.17
CA ARG A 78 9.25 -8.68 0.27
C ARG A 78 8.18 -7.61 0.03
N ILE A 79 7.75 -6.90 1.06
CA ILE A 79 6.81 -5.76 0.93
C ILE A 79 7.42 -4.66 0.07
N LEU A 80 8.69 -4.29 0.34
CA LEU A 80 9.40 -3.30 -0.45
C LEU A 80 9.57 -3.75 -1.91
N ALA A 81 9.80 -5.03 -2.17
CA ALA A 81 9.86 -5.55 -3.54
C ALA A 81 8.52 -5.38 -4.28
N VAL A 82 7.38 -5.56 -3.60
CA VAL A 82 6.05 -5.29 -4.19
C VAL A 82 5.88 -3.79 -4.48
N LEU A 83 6.37 -2.91 -3.61
CA LEU A 83 6.28 -1.45 -3.78
C LEU A 83 7.26 -0.90 -4.83
N HIS A 84 8.40 -1.54 -5.03
CA HIS A 84 9.44 -1.11 -5.96
C HIS A 84 9.34 -1.77 -7.35
N ASP A 85 8.44 -2.75 -7.55
CA ASP A 85 8.37 -3.54 -8.78
C ASP A 85 8.20 -2.64 -10.04
N PRO A 86 9.24 -2.52 -10.89
CA PRO A 86 9.42 -1.37 -11.78
C PRO A 86 8.42 -1.14 -12.92
N PRO A 87 7.63 -2.11 -13.45
CA PRO A 87 6.73 -1.77 -14.54
C PRO A 87 5.30 -1.41 -14.10
N ARG A 88 4.97 -1.46 -12.80
CA ARG A 88 3.57 -1.42 -12.35
C ARG A 88 3.16 -0.34 -11.36
N PRO A 89 3.66 0.92 -11.44
CA PRO A 89 2.92 2.03 -10.83
C PRO A 89 1.44 2.00 -11.26
N THR A 90 1.17 1.59 -12.51
CA THR A 90 -0.17 1.37 -13.07
C THR A 90 -1.05 0.47 -12.22
N LEU A 91 -0.55 -0.57 -11.54
CA LEU A 91 -1.44 -1.39 -10.73
C LEU A 91 -2.02 -0.64 -9.52
N PHE A 92 -1.24 0.24 -8.87
CA PHE A 92 -1.77 1.13 -7.83
C PHE A 92 -2.68 2.24 -8.37
N PHE A 93 -2.79 2.39 -9.71
CA PHE A 93 -3.60 3.43 -10.37
C PHE A 93 -4.83 2.87 -11.10
N ASP A 94 -4.72 1.66 -11.62
CA ASP A 94 -5.72 0.94 -12.41
C ASP A 94 -6.48 -0.09 -11.56
N GLU A 95 -6.14 -0.22 -10.28
CA GLU A 95 -6.97 -0.89 -9.28
C GLU A 95 -8.42 -0.40 -9.40
N SER A 96 -9.32 -1.33 -9.70
CA SER A 96 -10.73 -1.06 -9.94
C SER A 96 -11.34 -0.34 -8.74
N GLY A 97 -11.90 0.86 -8.93
CA GLY A 97 -12.55 1.60 -7.85
C GLY A 97 -12.54 3.11 -8.04
N ALA A 98 -13.25 3.80 -7.15
CA ALA A 98 -13.18 5.26 -7.07
C ALA A 98 -11.84 5.70 -6.47
N LEU A 99 -11.35 6.88 -6.87
CA LEU A 99 -10.10 7.45 -6.34
C LEU A 99 -10.09 7.50 -4.81
N VAL A 100 -11.21 7.87 -4.19
CA VAL A 100 -11.30 7.99 -2.73
C VAL A 100 -11.08 6.65 -2.05
N ASP A 101 -11.60 5.55 -2.61
CA ASP A 101 -11.43 4.21 -2.05
C ASP A 101 -9.97 3.77 -2.12
N ARG A 102 -9.30 4.01 -3.26
CA ARG A 102 -7.86 3.75 -3.40
C ARG A 102 -7.02 4.53 -2.38
N LEU A 103 -7.32 5.81 -2.19
CA LEU A 103 -6.59 6.62 -1.23
C LEU A 103 -6.81 6.16 0.22
N ARG A 104 -8.04 5.74 0.56
CA ARG A 104 -8.35 5.15 1.87
C ARG A 104 -7.64 3.82 2.08
N GLN A 105 -7.53 2.99 1.05
CA GLN A 105 -6.79 1.74 1.10
C GLN A 105 -5.29 1.98 1.34
N LEU A 106 -4.69 2.94 0.63
CA LEU A 106 -3.29 3.34 0.87
C LEU A 106 -3.09 3.88 2.29
N ARG A 107 -4.03 4.67 2.80
CA ARG A 107 -4.00 5.15 4.18
C ARG A 107 -4.09 4.00 5.18
N ALA A 108 -5.00 3.06 5.00
CA ALA A 108 -5.16 1.91 5.89
C ALA A 108 -3.90 1.04 5.91
N LEU A 109 -3.26 0.82 4.75
CA LEU A 109 -1.98 0.12 4.68
C LEU A 109 -0.87 0.87 5.43
N GLN A 110 -0.80 2.20 5.30
CA GLN A 110 0.20 3.00 6.00
C GLN A 110 0.03 2.94 7.53
N GLU A 111 -1.22 2.92 8.00
CA GLU A 111 -1.53 2.75 9.42
C GLU A 111 -1.15 1.34 9.88
N ALA A 112 -1.50 0.30 9.12
CA ALA A 112 -1.10 -1.08 9.44
C ALA A 112 0.42 -1.27 9.48
N VAL A 113 1.17 -0.60 8.60
CA VAL A 113 2.64 -0.60 8.61
C VAL A 113 3.18 0.03 9.90
N THR A 114 2.52 1.06 10.42
CA THR A 114 2.95 1.75 11.65
C THR A 114 2.84 0.83 12.87
N GLU A 115 1.80 0.00 12.93
CA GLU A 115 1.53 -0.97 14.00
C GLU A 115 2.34 -2.28 13.85
N CYS A 116 3.03 -2.46 12.72
CA CYS A 116 3.68 -3.71 12.35
C CYS A 116 5.03 -3.92 13.10
N PRO A 117 5.39 -5.16 13.49
CA PRO A 117 6.66 -5.46 14.17
C PRO A 117 7.92 -5.35 13.28
N LEU A 118 7.81 -4.81 12.06
CA LEU A 118 8.97 -4.58 11.19
C LEU A 118 9.97 -3.57 11.80
N PRO A 119 11.26 -3.64 11.44
CA PRO A 119 12.24 -2.63 11.85
C PRO A 119 11.80 -1.21 11.46
N GLU A 120 12.02 -0.24 12.34
CA GLU A 120 11.60 1.16 12.13
C GLU A 120 12.06 1.78 10.80
N PRO A 121 13.32 1.60 10.34
CA PRO A 121 13.73 2.11 9.02
C PRO A 121 12.91 1.54 7.86
N VAL A 122 12.54 0.26 7.96
CA VAL A 122 11.75 -0.45 6.95
C VAL A 122 10.30 0.04 6.96
N ARG A 123 9.69 0.20 8.15
CA ARG A 123 8.35 0.79 8.27
C ARG A 123 8.27 2.17 7.65
N ARG A 124 9.27 3.01 7.93
CA ARG A 124 9.33 4.37 7.38
C ARG A 124 9.41 4.35 5.86
N GLU A 125 10.31 3.55 5.29
CA GLU A 125 10.44 3.45 3.83
C GLU A 125 9.14 2.97 3.17
N ILE A 126 8.50 1.94 3.73
CA ILE A 126 7.20 1.46 3.25
C ILE A 126 6.15 2.58 3.33
N GLY A 127 6.07 3.27 4.47
CA GLY A 127 5.11 4.35 4.70
C GLY A 127 5.30 5.53 3.75
N ASP A 128 6.54 5.91 3.48
CA ASP A 128 6.90 6.97 2.53
C ASP A 128 6.53 6.57 1.09
N ARG A 129 6.70 5.30 0.73
CA ARG A 129 6.30 4.79 -0.59
C ARG A 129 4.80 4.77 -0.79
N LEU A 130 4.04 4.35 0.23
CA LEU A 130 2.57 4.41 0.19
C LEU A 130 2.07 5.85 0.05
N ASP A 131 2.68 6.81 0.77
CA ASP A 131 2.36 8.23 0.63
C ASP A 131 2.71 8.78 -0.76
N ALA A 132 3.84 8.40 -1.33
CA ALA A 132 4.21 8.76 -2.70
C ALA A 132 3.17 8.26 -3.73
N PHE A 133 2.66 7.04 -3.57
CA PHE A 133 1.58 6.52 -4.42
C PHE A 133 0.27 7.29 -4.24
N ALA A 134 -0.06 7.71 -3.01
CA ALA A 134 -1.24 8.53 -2.75
C ALA A 134 -1.13 9.91 -3.41
N VAL A 135 0.02 10.58 -3.28
CA VAL A 135 0.30 11.86 -3.97
C VAL A 135 0.18 11.72 -5.49
N LEU A 136 0.77 10.66 -6.05
CA LEU A 136 0.70 10.43 -7.49
C LEU A 136 -0.73 10.15 -7.97
N ASN A 137 -1.55 9.45 -7.18
CA ASN A 137 -2.98 9.27 -7.44
C ASN A 137 -3.74 10.61 -7.45
N LEU A 138 -3.48 11.47 -6.47
CA LEU A 138 -4.07 12.82 -6.38
C LEU A 138 -3.73 13.66 -7.61
N ASP A 139 -2.47 13.64 -8.03
CA ASP A 139 -1.97 14.44 -9.15
C ASP A 139 -2.49 13.93 -10.50
N ARG A 140 -2.44 12.61 -10.76
CA ARG A 140 -2.94 12.01 -12.01
C ARG A 140 -4.43 12.27 -12.20
N GLN A 141 -5.21 12.09 -11.13
CA GLN A 141 -6.65 12.33 -11.18
C GLN A 141 -7.03 13.80 -11.05
N ARG A 142 -6.04 14.68 -10.81
CA ARG A 142 -6.18 16.12 -10.68
C ARG A 142 -7.25 16.49 -9.65
N LEU A 143 -7.31 15.80 -8.52
CA LEU A 143 -8.41 15.92 -7.55
C LEU A 143 -8.63 17.37 -7.12
N PHE A 144 -7.57 18.03 -6.66
CA PHE A 144 -7.65 19.42 -6.19
C PHE A 144 -8.00 20.40 -7.30
N LYS A 145 -7.48 20.18 -8.52
CA LYS A 145 -7.84 20.99 -9.69
C LYS A 145 -9.33 20.82 -10.05
N LYS A 146 -9.84 19.60 -10.07
CA LYS A 146 -11.27 19.33 -10.31
C LYS A 146 -12.16 19.99 -9.24
N LEU A 147 -11.74 19.99 -7.99
CA LEU A 147 -12.44 20.70 -6.90
C LEU A 147 -12.37 22.23 -7.08
N ALA A 148 -11.22 22.76 -7.51
CA ALA A 148 -11.06 24.18 -7.81
C ALA A 148 -11.94 24.62 -8.99
N ASP A 149 -12.04 23.80 -10.03
CA ASP A 149 -12.83 24.07 -11.25
C ASP A 149 -14.36 23.87 -11.01
N ARG A 150 -14.76 23.12 -9.98
CA ARG A 150 -16.17 22.90 -9.63
C ARG A 150 -16.84 24.24 -9.30
N ARG A 151 -18.06 24.46 -9.81
CA ARG A 151 -18.90 25.58 -9.37
C ARG A 151 -19.27 25.41 -7.90
N GLY A 152 -19.20 26.49 -7.14
CA GLY A 152 -19.46 26.46 -5.70
C GLY A 152 -18.56 27.46 -4.97
N ALA A 153 -18.94 27.78 -3.75
CA ALA A 153 -18.20 28.73 -2.95
C ALA A 153 -16.94 28.11 -2.34
N ARG A 154 -15.96 28.95 -2.02
CA ARG A 154 -14.70 28.50 -1.39
C ARG A 154 -14.90 27.71 -0.10
N PRO A 155 -15.84 28.07 0.81
CA PRO A 155 -16.12 27.30 2.01
C PRO A 155 -16.60 25.88 1.73
N GLU A 156 -17.42 25.69 0.71
CA GLU A 156 -17.90 24.36 0.30
C GLU A 156 -16.76 23.50 -0.24
N LYS A 157 -15.84 24.09 -1.02
CA LYS A 157 -14.64 23.41 -1.53
C LYS A 157 -13.70 23.01 -0.39
N ALA A 158 -13.46 23.92 0.56
CA ALA A 158 -12.66 23.63 1.75
C ALA A 158 -13.30 22.52 2.59
N LEU A 159 -14.61 22.59 2.82
CA LEU A 159 -15.37 21.57 3.56
C LEU A 159 -15.31 20.21 2.86
N ALA A 160 -15.39 20.16 1.53
CA ALA A 160 -15.24 18.91 0.79
C ALA A 160 -13.87 18.25 1.03
N ILE A 161 -12.79 19.03 1.07
CA ILE A 161 -11.44 18.50 1.37
C ILE A 161 -11.33 18.07 2.84
N VAL A 162 -11.90 18.85 3.78
CA VAL A 162 -11.96 18.48 5.20
C VAL A 162 -12.70 17.15 5.41
N ARG A 163 -13.83 16.95 4.71
CA ARG A 163 -14.58 15.69 4.74
C ARG A 163 -13.75 14.51 4.25
N LEU A 164 -13.03 14.69 3.14
CA LEU A 164 -12.12 13.66 2.63
C LEU A 164 -11.00 13.35 3.63
N TRP A 165 -10.44 14.38 4.26
CA TRP A 165 -9.40 14.20 5.28
C TRP A 165 -9.91 13.44 6.50
N ARG A 166 -11.06 13.82 7.06
CA ARG A 166 -11.70 13.09 8.18
C ARG A 166 -12.11 11.66 7.82
N ALA A 167 -12.45 11.42 6.56
CA ALA A 167 -12.75 10.07 6.06
C ALA A 167 -11.49 9.19 5.89
N GLY A 168 -10.29 9.69 6.23
CA GLY A 168 -9.04 8.96 6.10
C GLY A 168 -8.57 8.82 4.65
N ALA A 169 -8.94 9.74 3.76
CA ALA A 169 -8.57 9.67 2.35
C ALA A 169 -7.15 10.19 2.04
N PHE A 170 -6.34 10.55 3.03
CA PHE A 170 -4.96 11.00 2.80
C PHE A 170 -4.01 10.26 3.72
N THR A 171 -2.95 9.69 3.15
CA THR A 171 -1.78 9.19 3.89
C THR A 171 -1.15 10.31 4.73
N ARG A 172 -0.62 9.94 5.89
CA ARG A 172 0.20 10.83 6.72
C ARG A 172 1.46 11.16 5.92
N GLY A 173 1.76 12.44 5.79
CA GLY A 173 2.92 12.91 5.01
C GLY A 173 2.53 13.96 3.97
N ALA A 174 3.04 13.77 2.75
CA ALA A 174 2.91 14.73 1.66
C ALA A 174 1.47 14.81 1.12
N ALA A 175 0.70 13.73 1.10
CA ALA A 175 -0.69 13.76 0.65
C ALA A 175 -1.58 14.61 1.59
N GLU A 176 -1.49 14.36 2.90
CA GLU A 176 -2.18 15.17 3.90
C GLU A 176 -1.69 16.62 3.91
N ALA A 177 -0.38 16.85 3.77
CA ALA A 177 0.17 18.20 3.63
C ALA A 177 -0.36 18.92 2.38
N ALA A 178 -0.57 18.22 1.27
CA ALA A 178 -1.18 18.78 0.07
C ALA A 178 -2.64 19.19 0.30
N ALA A 179 -3.43 18.34 0.98
CA ALA A 179 -4.79 18.67 1.37
C ALA A 179 -4.84 19.91 2.28
N ARG A 180 -3.97 19.98 3.30
CA ARG A 180 -3.85 21.14 4.19
C ARG A 180 -3.49 22.42 3.44
N ARG A 181 -2.52 22.36 2.51
CA ARG A 181 -2.15 23.51 1.67
C ARG A 181 -3.32 23.99 0.82
N GLU A 182 -4.06 23.07 0.23
CA GLU A 182 -5.20 23.39 -0.63
C GLU A 182 -6.35 24.03 0.18
N ILE A 183 -6.69 23.48 1.35
CA ILE A 183 -7.64 24.11 2.29
C ILE A 183 -7.18 25.52 2.65
N GLY A 184 -5.89 25.68 2.98
CA GLY A 184 -5.30 26.97 3.30
C GLY A 184 -5.43 28.01 2.18
N ARG A 185 -5.38 27.61 0.90
CA ARG A 185 -5.61 28.52 -0.24
C ARG A 185 -7.02 29.08 -0.24
N TYR A 186 -8.03 28.28 0.08
CA TYR A 186 -9.40 28.76 0.18
C TYR A 186 -9.59 29.67 1.40
N VAL A 187 -9.06 29.27 2.56
CA VAL A 187 -9.25 29.96 3.84
C VAL A 187 -8.58 31.33 3.88
N ARG A 188 -7.41 31.50 3.25
CA ARG A 188 -6.67 32.78 3.25
C ARG A 188 -7.32 33.87 2.38
N HIS A 189 -8.39 33.56 1.66
CA HIS A 189 -9.11 34.59 0.94
C HIS A 189 -9.81 35.51 1.94
N GLY A 190 -9.55 36.83 1.87
CA GLY A 190 -10.01 37.82 2.87
C GLY A 190 -11.53 37.96 3.07
N ARG A 191 -12.35 37.13 2.42
CA ARG A 191 -13.81 37.08 2.60
C ARG A 191 -14.30 35.68 2.96
N PHE A 192 -13.42 34.73 3.28
CA PHE A 192 -13.81 33.34 3.48
C PHE A 192 -14.87 33.15 4.58
N ALA A 193 -14.75 33.87 5.70
CA ALA A 193 -15.74 33.80 6.78
C ALA A 193 -17.09 34.41 6.38
N ASP A 194 -17.09 35.50 5.61
CA ASP A 194 -18.31 36.10 5.08
C ASP A 194 -18.95 35.19 4.04
N ASP A 195 -18.16 34.68 3.09
CA ASP A 195 -18.58 33.72 2.09
C ASP A 195 -19.21 32.49 2.79
N ALA A 196 -18.61 31.99 3.87
CA ALA A 196 -19.13 30.84 4.61
C ALA A 196 -20.47 31.14 5.29
N ARG A 197 -20.59 32.31 5.92
CA ARG A 197 -21.84 32.76 6.53
C ARG A 197 -22.93 32.95 5.47
N SER A 198 -22.63 33.57 4.34
CA SER A 198 -23.58 33.80 3.25
C SER A 198 -23.99 32.50 2.54
N CYS A 199 -23.06 31.56 2.33
CA CYS A 199 -23.34 30.28 1.68
C CYS A 199 -24.26 29.39 2.51
N TRP A 200 -24.21 29.53 3.82
CA TRP A 200 -24.98 28.70 4.73
C TRP A 200 -26.12 29.45 5.42
N ALA A 201 -26.36 30.72 5.13
CA ALA A 201 -27.40 31.52 5.78
C ALA A 201 -28.84 30.98 5.65
N ALA A 202 -29.12 30.05 4.73
CA ALA A 202 -30.43 29.45 4.51
C ALA A 202 -30.45 27.95 4.91
N GLY A 203 -30.73 27.64 6.18
CA GLY A 203 -30.90 26.27 6.71
C GLY A 203 -29.60 25.50 6.96
N ASP A 204 -29.68 24.42 7.77
CA ASP A 204 -28.64 23.47 8.27
C ASP A 204 -27.20 24.02 8.48
N SER A 205 -27.12 25.34 8.63
CA SER A 205 -25.95 26.20 8.45
C SER A 205 -24.89 25.92 9.49
N THR A 206 -25.40 25.68 10.69
CA THR A 206 -24.65 25.50 11.90
C THR A 206 -23.87 24.19 11.83
N SER A 207 -24.40 23.17 11.15
CA SER A 207 -23.75 21.88 11.01
C SER A 207 -22.54 21.97 10.09
N ALA A 208 -22.71 22.50 8.87
CA ALA A 208 -21.63 22.65 7.90
C ALA A 208 -20.51 23.60 8.39
N TRP A 209 -20.89 24.72 9.02
CA TRP A 209 -19.91 25.63 9.61
C TRP A 209 -19.15 25.01 10.77
N ARG A 210 -19.84 24.29 11.67
CA ARG A 210 -19.19 23.60 12.80
C ARG A 210 -18.26 22.51 12.31
N GLU A 211 -18.69 21.75 11.31
CA GLU A 211 -17.89 20.71 10.69
C GLU A 211 -16.61 21.28 10.07
N LEU A 212 -16.74 22.34 9.26
CA LEU A 212 -15.61 23.04 8.66
C LEU A 212 -14.68 23.60 9.75
N SER A 213 -15.23 24.34 10.71
CA SER A 213 -14.44 25.01 11.76
C SER A 213 -13.67 24.01 12.62
N GLY A 214 -14.32 22.93 13.05
CA GLY A 214 -13.66 21.85 13.80
C GLY A 214 -12.58 21.16 12.97
N GLY A 215 -12.82 20.93 11.68
CA GLY A 215 -11.81 20.32 10.81
C GLY A 215 -10.62 21.24 10.55
N LEU A 216 -10.85 22.56 10.44
CA LEU A 216 -9.77 23.54 10.35
C LEU A 216 -8.94 23.58 11.63
N GLU A 217 -9.59 23.52 12.80
CA GLU A 217 -8.91 23.47 14.10
C GLU A 217 -8.07 22.20 14.25
N GLU A 218 -8.62 21.02 13.95
CA GLU A 218 -7.91 19.74 13.94
C GLU A 218 -6.68 19.77 13.01
N LEU A 219 -6.80 20.44 11.86
CA LEU A 219 -5.71 20.63 10.91
C LEU A 219 -4.74 21.76 11.28
N GLY A 220 -4.97 22.47 12.39
CA GLY A 220 -4.16 23.61 12.82
C GLY A 220 -4.23 24.83 11.88
N ILE A 221 -5.30 24.94 11.09
CA ILE A 221 -5.53 26.05 10.15
C ILE A 221 -6.36 27.11 10.85
N ARG A 222 -5.75 28.26 11.16
CA ARG A 222 -6.46 29.39 11.76
C ARG A 222 -7.23 30.18 10.71
N LEU A 223 -8.50 30.43 10.98
CA LEU A 223 -9.28 31.43 10.27
C LEU A 223 -8.75 32.81 10.67
N ASP A 224 -8.23 33.56 9.70
CA ASP A 224 -7.76 34.91 9.95
C ASP A 224 -9.00 35.78 10.26
N ARG A 225 -9.24 36.07 11.53
CA ARG A 225 -10.39 36.87 11.99
C ARG A 225 -10.23 38.36 11.69
N ARG A 226 -9.14 38.76 11.03
CA ARG A 226 -8.81 40.16 10.77
C ARG A 226 -8.95 40.47 9.29
N ARG A 227 -10.06 41.13 8.95
CA ARG A 227 -10.14 42.31 8.08
C ARG A 227 -11.54 42.89 8.14
#